data_AF-A0A0R3PYP3-F1
#
_entry.id   AF-A0A0R3PYP3-F1
#
_cell.length_a   1.000
_cell.length_b   1.000
_cell.length_c   1.000
_cell.angle_alpha   90.00
_cell.angle_beta   90.00
_cell.angle_gamma   90.00
#
_symmetry.space_group_name_H-M   'P 1'
#
loop_
_entity.id
_entity.type
_entity.pdbx_description
1 polymer ?
#
loop_
_entity_poly.entity_id
_entity_poly.type
_entity_poly.pdbx_seq_one_letter_code
_entity_poly.pdbx_strand_id
1 'polypeptide(L)'
;MESGDEVDFIMSEEQNGDRKASFADIQMEIGSESEGDSDREAEIREKIAEFAKKLPWIETVDITTRSTLTKEMINNDFDRELQFYQQAEKAVQLAVPRLLSLGIKVIRPSDYYAEMAKSDGHMQKVRKRLLKIQEGKERQEAIRKMREERKYAVMVKKEVLQKRNNEKKQLMEAVKKHKKGMKQQLEDMLNNVKRMDLEQVD
;
A
#
# COMPACT_ATOMS: atom_id res chain seq x y z
N MET A 1 37.71 -6.94 20.47
CA MET A 1 38.31 -7.42 21.73
C MET A 1 38.71 -6.17 22.47
N GLU A 2 38.22 -5.86 23.65
CA GLU A 2 37.41 -6.59 24.64
C GLU A 2 37.02 -5.55 25.71
N SER A 3 35.89 -5.75 26.42
CA SER A 3 35.61 -5.36 27.82
C SER A 3 36.24 -4.05 28.37
N GLY A 4 35.53 -3.06 28.86
CA GLY A 4 34.37 -3.09 29.77
C GLY A 4 34.62 -1.98 30.81
N ASP A 5 33.59 -1.25 31.22
CA ASP A 5 33.39 -0.83 32.62
C ASP A 5 32.07 -0.08 32.78
N GLU A 6 31.45 -0.39 33.92
CA GLU A 6 30.10 -0.13 34.40
C GLU A 6 29.70 1.35 34.44
N VAL A 7 28.42 1.61 34.16
CA VAL A 7 27.71 2.71 34.81
C VAL A 7 26.37 2.18 35.31
N ASP A 8 26.26 2.10 36.63
CA ASP A 8 25.07 1.79 37.42
C ASP A 8 23.86 2.59 36.95
N PHE A 9 22.79 1.88 36.59
CA PHE A 9 21.47 2.47 36.43
C PHE A 9 20.53 1.94 37.51
N ILE A 10 20.25 2.86 38.44
CA ILE A 10 19.42 2.71 39.63
C ILE A 10 18.04 2.13 39.26
N MET A 11 17.67 1.06 39.96
CA MET A 11 16.30 0.53 40.00
C MET A 11 15.39 1.55 40.68
N SER A 12 14.49 2.16 39.93
CA SER A 12 13.28 2.79 40.47
C SER A 12 12.09 1.89 40.19
N GLU A 13 11.58 1.36 41.28
CA GLU A 13 10.42 0.50 41.43
C GLU A 13 9.14 1.28 41.09
N GLU A 14 8.56 1.02 39.92
CA GLU A 14 7.14 1.29 39.66
C GLU A 14 6.41 -0.05 39.55
N GLN A 15 5.80 -0.45 40.66
CA GLN A 15 4.75 -1.47 40.67
C GLN A 15 3.55 -0.92 39.89
N ASN A 16 3.35 -1.38 38.66
CA ASN A 16 2.02 -1.43 38.08
C ASN A 16 1.79 -2.83 37.53
N GLY A 17 1.15 -3.64 38.38
CA GLY A 17 0.82 -5.02 38.08
C GLY A 17 -0.14 -5.09 36.90
N ASP A 18 0.32 -5.68 35.82
CA ASP A 18 -0.50 -6.24 34.76
C ASP A 18 -1.46 -7.28 35.36
N ARG A 19 -2.64 -6.83 35.79
CA ARG A 19 -3.76 -7.73 36.02
C ARG A 19 -4.16 -8.26 34.65
N LYS A 20 -3.72 -9.48 34.34
CA LYS A 20 -4.37 -10.29 33.31
C LYS A 20 -5.83 -10.42 33.74
N ALA A 21 -6.70 -9.63 33.14
CA ALA A 21 -8.14 -9.75 33.32
C ALA A 21 -8.48 -11.20 33.06
N SER A 22 -8.95 -11.88 34.10
CA SER A 22 -9.34 -13.26 33.99
C SER A 22 -10.59 -13.30 33.10
N PHE A 23 -10.79 -14.41 32.41
CA PHE A 23 -11.97 -14.64 31.57
C PHE A 23 -13.30 -14.37 32.33
N ALA A 24 -13.28 -14.47 33.65
CA ALA A 24 -14.40 -14.16 34.53
C ALA A 24 -14.69 -12.65 34.71
N ASP A 25 -13.67 -11.79 34.60
CA ASP A 25 -13.82 -10.34 34.81
C ASP A 25 -14.52 -9.66 33.60
N ILE A 26 -14.30 -10.18 32.39
CA ILE A 26 -15.03 -9.76 31.17
C ILE A 26 -16.51 -10.18 31.23
N GLN A 27 -16.82 -11.21 32.01
CA GLN A 27 -18.16 -11.79 32.11
C GLN A 27 -19.10 -11.00 33.04
N MET A 28 -18.57 -10.07 33.85
CA MET A 28 -19.38 -9.22 34.74
C MET A 28 -19.88 -7.90 34.11
N GLU A 29 -19.27 -7.41 33.02
CA GLU A 29 -19.71 -6.14 32.39
C GLU A 29 -20.88 -6.29 31.39
N ILE A 30 -21.27 -7.52 31.05
CA ILE A 30 -22.43 -7.84 30.18
C ILE A 30 -23.66 -8.19 31.03
N GLY A 31 -23.68 -7.80 32.31
CA GLY A 31 -24.75 -8.12 33.25
C GLY A 31 -25.97 -7.21 33.15
N SER A 32 -26.74 -7.31 32.07
CA SER A 32 -28.18 -7.00 32.13
C SER A 32 -28.95 -7.99 31.26
N GLU A 33 -28.94 -9.26 31.65
CA GLU A 33 -29.70 -10.31 30.97
C GLU A 33 -30.80 -10.86 31.88
N SER A 34 -32.01 -10.83 31.32
CA SER A 34 -33.23 -11.45 31.82
C SER A 34 -33.03 -12.93 32.11
N GLU A 35 -33.53 -13.40 33.27
CA GLU A 35 -33.50 -14.79 33.79
C GLU A 35 -34.16 -15.87 32.89
N GLY A 36 -34.48 -15.57 31.62
CA GLY A 36 -35.17 -16.48 30.69
C GLY A 36 -34.32 -17.07 29.55
N ASP A 37 -33.03 -16.74 29.44
CA ASP A 37 -32.18 -17.21 28.33
C ASP A 37 -31.28 -18.41 28.68
N SER A 38 -31.07 -18.74 29.96
CA SER A 38 -30.21 -19.86 30.38
C SER A 38 -30.71 -21.23 29.90
N ASP A 39 -32.03 -21.44 29.92
CA ASP A 39 -32.64 -22.72 29.57
C ASP A 39 -32.59 -22.95 28.04
N ARG A 40 -32.71 -21.87 27.26
CA ARG A 40 -32.58 -21.93 25.80
C ARG A 40 -31.15 -22.21 25.36
N GLU A 41 -30.16 -21.65 26.05
CA GLU A 41 -28.77 -21.99 25.80
C GLU A 41 -28.48 -23.48 26.03
N ALA A 42 -29.05 -24.06 27.09
CA ALA A 42 -28.89 -25.47 27.41
C ALA A 42 -29.51 -26.36 26.30
N GLU A 43 -30.73 -26.03 25.86
CA GLU A 43 -31.39 -26.73 24.75
C GLU A 43 -30.61 -26.62 23.43
N ILE A 44 -30.04 -25.44 23.12
CA ILE A 44 -29.22 -25.25 21.91
C ILE A 44 -27.97 -26.12 21.98
N ARG A 45 -27.30 -26.18 23.14
CA ARG A 45 -26.10 -27.02 23.31
C ARG A 45 -26.42 -28.50 23.16
N GLU A 46 -27.56 -28.96 23.68
CA GLU A 46 -28.03 -30.34 23.52
C GLU A 46 -28.27 -30.67 22.04
N LYS A 47 -28.97 -29.79 21.31
CA LYS A 47 -29.18 -29.97 19.86
C LYS A 47 -27.88 -29.95 19.06
N ILE A 48 -26.93 -29.07 19.40
CA ILE A 48 -25.61 -29.05 18.75
C ILE A 48 -24.90 -30.39 18.98
N ALA A 49 -25.01 -30.96 20.18
CA ALA A 49 -24.41 -32.26 20.48
C ALA A 49 -25.05 -33.40 19.67
N GLU A 50 -26.36 -33.35 19.42
CA GLU A 50 -27.06 -34.31 18.55
C GLU A 50 -26.57 -34.22 17.09
N PHE A 51 -26.34 -33.02 16.57
CA PHE A 51 -25.84 -32.81 15.20
C PHE A 51 -24.33 -32.99 15.04
N ALA A 52 -23.56 -32.98 16.14
CA ALA A 52 -22.10 -33.04 16.12
C ALA A 52 -21.60 -34.42 15.68
N LYS A 53 -21.29 -34.55 14.39
CA LYS A 53 -20.62 -35.74 13.84
C LYS A 53 -19.12 -35.66 14.08
N LYS A 54 -18.54 -36.71 14.66
CA LYS A 54 -17.08 -36.85 14.85
C LYS A 54 -16.45 -37.41 13.57
N LEU A 55 -16.19 -36.53 12.61
CA LEU A 55 -15.54 -36.87 11.34
C LEU A 55 -14.08 -36.39 11.34
N PRO A 56 -13.18 -37.05 10.57
CA PRO A 56 -11.85 -36.52 10.36
C PRO A 56 -11.94 -35.16 9.66
N TRP A 57 -11.04 -34.24 10.01
CA TRP A 57 -11.06 -32.86 9.51
C TRP A 57 -11.08 -32.74 7.98
N ILE A 58 -10.58 -33.75 7.26
CA ILE A 58 -10.59 -33.74 5.79
C ILE A 58 -12.00 -33.78 5.18
N GLU A 59 -12.99 -34.28 5.91
CA GLU A 59 -14.38 -34.33 5.43
C GLU A 59 -15.11 -33.00 5.66
N THR A 60 -14.66 -32.21 6.65
CA THR A 60 -15.25 -30.92 6.98
C THR A 60 -14.51 -29.76 6.31
N VAL A 61 -13.18 -29.85 6.19
CA VAL A 61 -12.25 -28.82 5.65
C VAL A 61 -12.56 -27.42 6.19
N ASP A 62 -12.99 -27.37 7.44
CA ASP A 62 -13.44 -26.16 8.11
C ASP A 62 -12.30 -25.49 8.86
N ILE A 63 -12.20 -24.17 8.76
CA ILE A 63 -11.17 -23.39 9.44
C ILE A 63 -11.81 -22.18 10.08
N THR A 64 -11.64 -22.09 11.38
CA THR A 64 -12.11 -20.94 12.15
C THR A 64 -10.95 -19.98 12.35
N THR A 65 -11.09 -18.78 11.80
CA THR A 65 -10.21 -17.64 12.02
C THR A 65 -10.91 -16.62 12.90
N ARG A 66 -10.19 -15.98 13.82
CA ARG A 66 -10.75 -14.87 14.61
C ARG A 66 -11.09 -13.69 13.68
N SER A 67 -12.29 -13.14 13.84
CA SER A 67 -12.71 -11.94 13.14
C SER A 67 -12.20 -10.69 13.87
N THR A 68 -11.76 -9.70 13.09
CA THR A 68 -11.31 -8.38 13.56
C THR A 68 -12.29 -7.27 13.17
N LEU A 69 -13.51 -7.65 12.78
CA LEU A 69 -14.56 -6.72 12.36
C LEU A 69 -15.06 -5.91 13.55
N THR A 70 -14.97 -4.59 13.46
CA THR A 70 -15.53 -3.66 14.44
C THR A 70 -16.79 -2.98 13.90
N LYS A 71 -17.64 -2.45 14.79
CA LYS A 71 -18.91 -1.80 14.43
C LYS A 71 -18.74 -0.57 13.54
N GLU A 72 -17.58 0.08 13.61
CA GLU A 72 -17.23 1.26 12.80
C GLU A 72 -17.04 0.90 11.31
N MET A 73 -16.62 -0.33 11.02
CA MET A 73 -16.38 -0.84 9.67
C MET A 73 -17.68 -1.19 8.93
N ILE A 74 -18.84 -1.10 9.59
CA ILE A 74 -20.14 -1.38 8.95
C ILE A 74 -20.43 -0.38 7.83
N ASN A 75 -20.02 0.88 7.99
CA ASN A 75 -20.30 1.94 7.02
C ASN A 75 -19.19 2.09 5.96
N ASN A 76 -18.00 1.53 6.20
CA ASN A 76 -16.89 1.56 5.23
C ASN A 76 -16.76 0.21 4.50
N ASP A 77 -17.27 0.16 3.28
CA ASP A 77 -17.24 -1.05 2.43
C ASP A 77 -15.80 -1.49 2.11
N PHE A 78 -14.89 -0.56 1.82
CA PHE A 78 -13.51 -0.91 1.47
C PHE A 78 -12.77 -1.60 2.61
N ASP A 79 -12.91 -1.05 3.82
CA ASP A 79 -12.26 -1.62 5.01
C ASP A 79 -12.87 -2.98 5.35
N ARG A 80 -14.19 -3.12 5.20
CA ARG A 80 -14.89 -4.38 5.42
C ARG A 80 -14.45 -5.47 4.43
N GLU A 81 -14.44 -5.16 3.13
CA GLU A 81 -13.99 -6.08 2.09
C GLU A 81 -12.53 -6.50 2.29
N LEU A 82 -11.67 -5.57 2.73
CA LEU A 82 -10.29 -5.87 3.08
C LEU A 82 -10.20 -6.86 4.24
N GLN A 83 -11.04 -6.73 5.28
CA GLN A 83 -11.07 -7.68 6.38
C GLN A 83 -11.57 -9.06 5.95
N PHE A 84 -12.60 -9.14 5.11
CA PHE A 84 -13.06 -10.42 4.57
C PHE A 84 -11.97 -11.11 3.74
N TYR A 85 -11.25 -10.33 2.93
CA TYR A 85 -10.10 -10.83 2.19
C TYR A 85 -9.01 -11.37 3.11
N GLN A 86 -8.60 -10.60 4.13
CA GLN A 86 -7.56 -11.02 5.08
C GLN A 86 -7.98 -12.25 5.90
N GLN A 87 -9.26 -12.35 6.26
CA GLN A 87 -9.80 -13.50 6.95
C GLN A 87 -9.72 -14.77 6.08
N ALA A 88 -10.14 -14.67 4.81
CA ALA A 88 -10.04 -15.77 3.86
C ALA A 88 -8.58 -16.16 3.59
N GLU A 89 -7.68 -15.19 3.44
CA GLU A 89 -6.26 -15.43 3.25
C GLU A 89 -5.64 -16.20 4.43
N LYS A 90 -5.88 -15.76 5.67
CA LYS A 90 -5.42 -16.45 6.88
C LYS A 90 -5.97 -17.88 6.96
N ALA A 91 -7.25 -18.08 6.62
CA ALA A 91 -7.83 -19.40 6.60
C ALA A 91 -7.11 -20.32 5.59
N VAL A 92 -6.84 -19.84 4.39
CA VAL A 92 -6.09 -20.58 3.36
C VAL A 92 -4.67 -20.89 3.82
N GLN A 93 -3.98 -19.93 4.44
CA GLN A 93 -2.62 -20.13 4.99
C GLN A 93 -2.56 -21.23 6.05
N LEU A 94 -3.64 -21.44 6.82
CA LEU A 94 -3.75 -22.55 7.76
C LEU A 94 -4.17 -23.87 7.08
N ALA A 95 -5.01 -23.79 6.04
CA ALA A 95 -5.54 -24.94 5.32
C ALA A 95 -4.46 -25.67 4.53
N VAL A 96 -3.69 -24.91 3.74
CA VAL A 96 -2.80 -25.45 2.72
C VAL A 96 -1.73 -26.34 3.35
N PRO A 97 -1.01 -25.95 4.43
CA PRO A 97 -0.04 -26.82 5.07
C PRO A 97 -0.66 -28.09 5.66
N ARG A 98 -1.86 -28.01 6.24
CA ARG A 98 -2.58 -29.19 6.75
C ARG A 98 -2.97 -30.17 5.64
N LEU A 99 -3.40 -29.68 4.48
CA LEU A 99 -3.72 -30.54 3.35
C LEU A 99 -2.46 -31.18 2.75
N LEU A 100 -1.37 -30.43 2.68
CA LEU A 100 -0.08 -30.94 2.19
C LEU A 100 0.51 -31.99 3.13
N SER A 101 0.39 -31.83 4.46
CA SER A 101 0.86 -32.84 5.42
C SER A 101 0.07 -34.15 5.34
N LEU A 102 -1.18 -34.11 4.88
CA LEU A 102 -2.00 -35.27 4.57
C LEU A 102 -1.70 -35.88 3.18
N GLY A 103 -0.77 -35.30 2.41
CA GLY A 103 -0.41 -35.77 1.07
C GLY A 103 -1.40 -35.38 -0.04
N ILE A 104 -2.28 -34.40 0.21
CA ILE A 104 -3.33 -33.99 -0.72
C ILE A 104 -2.81 -32.88 -1.64
N LYS A 105 -3.06 -33.02 -2.95
CA LYS A 105 -2.69 -32.02 -3.96
C LYS A 105 -3.68 -30.85 -3.91
N VAL A 106 -3.18 -29.66 -3.55
CA VAL A 106 -4.02 -28.45 -3.41
C VAL A 106 -4.08 -27.61 -4.70
N ILE A 107 -3.04 -27.66 -5.53
CA ILE A 107 -2.92 -26.83 -6.72
C ILE A 107 -3.57 -27.53 -7.92
N ARG A 108 -4.47 -26.82 -8.62
CA ARG A 108 -5.03 -27.27 -9.90
C ARG A 108 -3.94 -27.24 -10.99
N PRO A 109 -3.61 -28.37 -11.63
CA PRO A 109 -2.69 -28.40 -12.76
C PRO A 109 -3.25 -27.64 -13.98
N SER A 110 -2.38 -27.02 -14.77
CA SER A 110 -2.78 -26.30 -15.99
C SER A 110 -3.39 -27.20 -17.07
N ASP A 111 -3.00 -28.48 -17.08
CA ASP A 111 -3.43 -29.49 -18.04
C ASP A 111 -4.70 -30.27 -17.59
N TYR A 112 -5.30 -29.87 -16.47
CA TYR A 112 -6.53 -30.48 -15.98
C TYR A 112 -7.77 -29.69 -16.43
N TYR A 113 -8.39 -30.15 -17.52
CA TYR A 113 -9.60 -29.57 -18.11
C TYR A 113 -10.85 -30.23 -17.51
N ALA A 114 -11.53 -29.50 -16.63
CA ALA A 114 -12.82 -29.86 -16.06
C ALA A 114 -13.77 -28.66 -16.15
N GLU A 115 -15.06 -28.90 -15.99
CA GLU A 115 -16.05 -27.82 -15.97
C GLU A 115 -15.76 -26.85 -14.82
N MET A 116 -15.69 -25.56 -15.17
CA MET A 116 -15.45 -24.47 -14.22
C MET A 116 -16.77 -23.76 -13.92
N ALA A 117 -16.88 -23.11 -12.76
CA ALA A 117 -18.09 -22.38 -12.37
C ALA A 117 -18.52 -21.27 -13.35
N LYS A 118 -17.62 -20.79 -14.21
CA LYS A 118 -17.89 -19.82 -15.27
C LYS A 118 -17.37 -20.35 -16.60
N SER A 119 -18.13 -20.17 -17.67
CA SER A 119 -17.72 -20.55 -19.02
C SER A 119 -16.58 -19.69 -19.54
N ASP A 120 -15.75 -20.27 -20.41
CA ASP A 120 -14.64 -19.55 -21.05
C ASP A 120 -15.10 -18.35 -21.86
N GLY A 121 -16.24 -18.48 -22.55
CA GLY A 121 -16.86 -17.37 -23.28
C GLY A 121 -17.22 -16.19 -22.38
N HIS A 122 -17.68 -16.43 -21.14
CA HIS A 122 -17.89 -15.38 -20.15
C HIS A 122 -16.57 -14.75 -19.70
N MET A 123 -15.56 -15.57 -19.38
CA MET A 123 -14.25 -15.08 -18.92
C MET A 123 -13.51 -14.28 -20.00
N GLN A 124 -13.67 -14.62 -21.29
CA GLN A 124 -13.16 -13.81 -22.40
C GLN A 124 -13.79 -12.40 -22.44
N LYS A 125 -15.10 -12.27 -22.15
CA LYS A 125 -15.75 -10.96 -22.06
C LYS A 125 -15.20 -10.13 -20.90
N VAL A 126 -14.98 -10.76 -19.74
CA VAL A 126 -14.36 -10.10 -18.57
C VAL A 126 -12.95 -9.62 -18.92
N ARG A 127 -12.11 -10.46 -19.54
CA ARG A 127 -10.75 -10.09 -19.98
C ARG A 127 -10.76 -8.92 -20.96
N LYS A 128 -11.64 -8.94 -21.97
CA LYS A 128 -11.80 -7.83 -22.92
C LYS A 128 -12.18 -6.52 -22.22
N ARG A 129 -13.05 -6.57 -21.20
CA ARG A 129 -13.41 -5.40 -20.40
C ARG A 129 -12.23 -4.85 -19.59
N LEU A 130 -11.43 -5.72 -18.98
CA LEU A 130 -10.24 -5.34 -18.22
C LEU A 130 -9.19 -4.67 -19.11
N LEU A 131 -8.91 -5.25 -20.28
CA LEU A 131 -7.99 -4.66 -21.27
C LEU A 131 -8.47 -3.27 -21.72
N LYS A 132 -9.76 -3.10 -22.01
CA LYS A 132 -10.33 -1.80 -22.38
C LYS A 132 -10.17 -0.75 -21.27
N ILE A 133 -10.30 -1.14 -20.01
CA ILE A 133 -10.09 -0.23 -18.87
C ILE A 133 -8.61 0.16 -18.78
N GLN A 134 -7.71 -0.80 -18.96
CA GLN A 134 -6.26 -0.56 -18.92
C GLN A 134 -5.81 0.38 -20.05
N GLU A 135 -6.20 0.10 -21.30
CA GLU A 135 -5.94 0.99 -22.44
C GLU A 135 -6.52 2.40 -22.24
N GLY A 136 -7.68 2.48 -21.58
CA GLY A 136 -8.30 3.76 -21.22
C GLY A 136 -7.42 4.59 -20.27
N LYS A 137 -6.85 3.95 -19.24
CA LYS A 137 -5.93 4.59 -18.28
C LYS A 137 -4.63 5.02 -18.95
N GLU A 138 -4.00 4.12 -19.71
CA GLU A 138 -2.75 4.40 -20.42
C GLU A 138 -2.92 5.56 -21.41
N ARG A 139 -4.05 5.62 -22.13
CA ARG A 139 -4.36 6.74 -23.01
C ARG A 139 -4.48 8.06 -22.25
N GLN A 140 -5.12 8.06 -21.08
CA GLN A 140 -5.26 9.27 -20.25
C GLN A 140 -3.89 9.73 -19.74
N GLU A 141 -3.06 8.81 -19.27
CA GLU A 141 -1.69 9.10 -18.82
C GLU A 141 -0.81 9.63 -19.96
N ALA A 142 -0.87 9.01 -21.14
CA ALA A 142 -0.15 9.47 -22.33
C ALA A 142 -0.59 10.89 -22.73
N ILE A 143 -1.89 11.18 -22.69
CA ILE A 143 -2.40 12.54 -22.97
C ILE A 143 -1.91 13.54 -21.91
N ARG A 144 -1.90 13.16 -20.63
CA ARG A 144 -1.38 14.01 -19.56
C ARG A 144 0.10 14.33 -19.79
N LYS A 145 0.91 13.30 -20.08
CA LYS A 145 2.34 13.45 -20.40
C LYS A 145 2.56 14.38 -21.60
N MET A 146 1.84 14.16 -22.70
CA MET A 146 1.93 15.04 -23.88
C MET A 146 1.56 16.49 -23.57
N ARG A 147 0.60 16.74 -22.67
CA ARG A 147 0.25 18.11 -22.23
C ARG A 147 1.35 18.75 -21.41
N GLU A 148 1.96 18.00 -20.51
CA GLU A 148 3.08 18.47 -19.67
C GLU A 148 4.31 18.78 -20.54
N GLU A 149 4.65 17.89 -21.49
CA GLU A 149 5.73 18.10 -22.46
C GLU A 149 5.50 19.36 -23.32
N ARG A 150 4.27 19.60 -23.79
CA ARG A 150 3.94 20.82 -24.55
C ARG A 150 4.12 22.08 -23.70
N LYS A 151 3.69 22.07 -22.44
CA LYS A 151 3.87 23.20 -21.52
C LYS A 151 5.36 23.48 -21.31
N TYR A 152 6.15 22.44 -21.05
CA TYR A 152 7.58 22.54 -20.87
C TYR A 152 8.28 23.08 -22.13
N ALA A 153 7.93 22.56 -23.31
CA ALA A 153 8.49 23.03 -24.58
C ALA A 153 8.22 24.52 -24.84
N VAL A 154 7.05 25.04 -24.44
CA VAL A 154 6.74 26.48 -24.54
C VAL A 154 7.59 27.31 -23.56
N MET A 155 7.76 26.83 -22.32
CA MET A 155 8.59 27.50 -21.31
C MET A 155 10.06 27.55 -21.73
N VAL A 156 10.62 26.43 -22.19
CA VAL A 156 11.99 26.34 -22.69
C VAL A 156 12.21 27.27 -23.87
N LYS A 157 11.27 27.32 -24.84
CA LYS A 157 11.38 28.25 -25.97
C LYS A 157 11.44 29.71 -25.52
N LYS A 158 10.62 30.10 -24.54
CA LYS A 158 10.62 31.45 -23.98
C LYS A 158 11.93 31.76 -23.25
N GLU A 159 12.42 30.83 -22.43
CA GLU A 159 13.67 30.98 -21.69
C GLU A 159 14.87 31.11 -22.63
N VAL A 160 14.97 30.25 -23.65
CA VAL A 160 16.04 30.31 -24.65
C VAL A 160 16.03 31.65 -25.40
N LEU A 161 14.85 32.15 -25.77
CA LEU A 161 14.75 33.46 -26.43
C LEU A 161 15.16 34.61 -25.50
N GLN A 162 14.80 34.53 -24.22
CA GLN A 162 15.18 35.51 -23.21
C GLN A 162 16.70 35.50 -22.94
N LYS A 163 17.32 34.31 -22.82
CA LYS A 163 18.78 34.15 -22.69
C LYS A 163 19.51 34.76 -23.89
N ARG A 164 19.11 34.41 -25.12
CA ARG A 164 19.69 35.00 -26.35
C ARG A 164 19.56 36.52 -26.43
N ASN A 165 18.43 37.07 -26.00
CA ASN A 165 18.24 38.53 -25.98
C ASN A 165 19.12 39.21 -24.92
N ASN A 166 19.29 38.59 -23.76
CA ASN A 166 20.18 39.08 -22.70
C ASN A 166 21.65 39.02 -23.13
N GLU A 167 22.09 37.90 -23.71
CA GLU A 167 23.43 37.75 -24.29
C GLU A 167 23.73 38.83 -25.35
N LYS A 168 22.78 39.09 -26.27
CA LYS A 168 22.91 40.16 -27.27
C LYS A 168 23.05 41.54 -26.64
N LYS A 169 22.28 41.84 -25.57
CA LYS A 169 22.38 43.11 -24.85
C LYS A 169 23.74 43.25 -24.16
N GLN A 170 24.20 42.21 -23.47
CA GLN A 170 25.51 42.18 -22.82
C GLN A 170 26.64 42.38 -23.84
N LEU A 171 26.59 41.69 -24.99
CA LEU A 171 27.56 41.85 -26.06
C LEU A 171 27.54 43.27 -26.67
N MET A 172 26.36 43.84 -26.91
CA MET A 172 26.22 45.22 -27.40
C MET A 172 26.79 46.24 -26.40
N GLU A 173 26.61 46.02 -25.11
CA GLU A 173 27.17 46.86 -24.06
C GLU A 173 28.69 46.75 -24.00
N ALA A 174 29.23 45.52 -24.08
CA ALA A 174 30.65 45.24 -24.17
C ALA A 174 31.29 45.94 -25.39
N VAL A 175 30.68 45.85 -26.57
CA VAL A 175 31.15 46.52 -27.80
C VAL A 175 31.11 48.06 -27.66
N LYS A 176 30.04 48.62 -27.08
CA LYS A 176 29.94 50.07 -26.82
C LYS A 176 31.03 50.55 -25.85
N LYS A 177 31.33 49.78 -24.80
CA LYS A 177 32.40 50.09 -23.84
C LYS A 177 33.79 49.97 -24.46
N HIS A 178 34.03 48.96 -25.31
CA HIS A 178 35.25 48.82 -26.10
C HIS A 178 35.46 50.02 -27.04
N LYS A 179 34.41 50.47 -27.74
CA LYS A 179 34.46 51.64 -28.63
C LYS A 179 34.74 52.96 -27.90
N LYS A 180 34.42 53.04 -26.60
CA LYS A 180 34.75 54.18 -25.72
C LYS A 180 36.14 54.12 -25.09
N GLY A 181 36.97 53.11 -25.41
CA GLY A 181 38.37 53.03 -24.99
C GLY A 181 38.62 52.47 -23.58
N MET A 182 37.59 51.98 -22.87
CA MET A 182 37.72 51.43 -21.51
C MET A 182 38.05 49.93 -21.54
N LYS A 183 39.31 49.59 -21.86
CA LYS A 183 39.78 48.19 -22.01
C LYS A 183 39.77 47.40 -20.69
N GLN A 184 40.19 47.98 -19.57
CA GLN A 184 40.26 47.29 -18.27
C GLN A 184 38.89 46.87 -17.73
N GLN A 185 37.89 47.78 -17.77
CA GLN A 185 36.52 47.47 -17.33
C GLN A 185 35.82 46.40 -18.20
N LEU A 186 36.28 46.20 -19.43
CA LEU A 186 35.75 45.20 -20.35
C LEU A 186 36.24 43.80 -19.99
N GLU A 187 37.54 43.66 -19.66
CA GLU A 187 38.13 42.38 -19.25
C GLU A 187 37.53 41.87 -17.93
N ASP A 188 37.27 42.76 -16.96
CA ASP A 188 36.65 42.40 -15.68
C ASP A 188 35.21 41.87 -15.85
N MET A 189 34.43 42.46 -16.76
CA MET A 189 33.06 41.98 -17.06
C MET A 189 33.06 40.63 -17.78
N LEU A 190 33.95 40.43 -18.76
CA LEU A 190 34.06 39.16 -19.49
C LEU A 190 34.49 38.02 -18.57
N ASN A 191 35.38 38.28 -17.61
CA ASN A 191 35.80 37.31 -16.62
C ASN A 191 34.69 36.98 -15.61
N ASN A 192 33.85 37.95 -15.23
CA ASN A 192 32.71 37.68 -14.34
C ASN A 192 31.58 36.89 -15.03
N VAL A 193 31.24 37.21 -16.29
CA VAL A 193 30.22 36.45 -17.04
C VAL A 193 30.65 34.99 -17.23
N LYS A 194 31.92 34.73 -17.54
CA LYS A 194 32.47 33.36 -17.63
C LYS A 194 32.36 32.57 -16.33
N ARG A 195 32.49 33.22 -15.16
CA ARG A 195 32.33 32.56 -13.85
C ARG A 195 30.87 32.24 -13.56
N MET A 196 29.95 33.13 -13.92
CA MET A 196 28.50 32.92 -13.71
C MET A 196 27.92 31.81 -14.59
N ASP A 197 28.40 31.63 -15.81
CA ASP A 197 27.96 30.53 -16.69
C ASP A 197 28.46 29.16 -16.22
N LEU A 198 29.58 29.10 -15.49
CA LEU A 198 30.13 27.86 -14.91
C LEU A 198 29.35 27.40 -13.66
N GLU A 199 28.74 28.33 -12.92
CA GLU A 199 27.95 28.02 -11.71
C GLU A 199 26.50 27.58 -12.01
N GLN A 200 26.00 27.72 -13.25
CA GLN A 200 24.64 27.31 -13.65
C GLN A 200 24.57 25.93 -14.31
N VAL A 201 25.70 25.21 -14.45
CA VAL A 201 25.80 23.92 -15.14
C VAL A 201 25.93 22.72 -14.19
N ASP A 202 26.01 22.95 -12.88
CA ASP A 202 25.91 21.92 -11.83
C ASP A 202 24.49 21.86 -11.22
#